data_AF-A0A537N4E2-F1
#
_entry.id   AF-A0A537N4E2-F1
#
_cell.length_a   1.000
_cell.length_b   1.000
_cell.length_c   1.000
_cell.angle_alpha   90.00
_cell.angle_beta   90.00
_cell.angle_gamma   90.00
#
_symmetry.space_group_name_H-M   'P 1'
#
loop_
_entity.id
_entity.type
_entity.pdbx_description
1 polymer ?
#
loop_
_entity_poly.entity_id
_entity_poly.type
_entity_poly.pdbx_seq_one_letter_code
_entity_poly.pdbx_strand_id
1 'polypeptide(L)'
;MEPTGTSSTEQRQASKPQPGRTLSHPMVVVDLDEPQSPLQVKRLRSGHGRLMAHVERIVNDLIEAGTVKATAQPVVIVVREASASVFGLGDD
;
A
#
# COMPACT_ATOMS: atom_id res chain seq x y z
N MET A 1 22.90 16.09 -60.79
CA MET A 1 23.12 15.25 -59.59
C MET A 1 21.93 15.45 -58.69
N GLU A 2 20.95 14.57 -58.74
CA GLU A 2 19.84 14.52 -57.77
C GLU A 2 19.89 13.15 -57.09
N PRO A 3 20.09 13.07 -55.77
CA PRO A 3 19.87 11.83 -55.06
C PRO A 3 18.38 11.68 -54.72
N THR A 4 17.78 10.72 -55.42
CA THR A 4 16.69 9.82 -55.02
C THR A 4 16.11 10.01 -53.61
N GLY A 5 14.84 10.41 -53.57
CA GLY A 5 14.02 10.32 -52.36
C GLY A 5 13.90 8.88 -51.88
N THR A 6 14.44 8.62 -50.68
CA THR A 6 14.29 7.34 -50.01
C THR A 6 13.18 7.48 -48.96
N SER A 7 11.96 7.14 -49.36
CA SER A 7 10.85 6.93 -48.43
C SER A 7 11.11 5.66 -47.62
N SER A 8 11.77 5.80 -46.47
CA SER A 8 11.77 4.75 -45.45
C SER A 8 10.62 5.02 -44.51
N THR A 9 9.57 4.22 -44.69
CA THR A 9 8.44 3.99 -43.81
C THR A 9 8.89 3.97 -42.36
N GLU A 10 8.74 5.10 -41.67
CA GLU A 10 8.83 5.18 -40.23
C GLU A 10 7.58 4.48 -39.69
N GLN A 11 7.73 3.17 -39.53
CA GLN A 11 6.76 2.26 -38.97
C GLN A 11 6.56 2.68 -37.51
N ARG A 12 5.63 3.61 -37.33
CA ARG A 12 5.08 4.05 -36.06
C ARG A 12 4.39 2.84 -35.42
N GLN A 13 5.21 1.96 -34.83
CA GLN A 13 4.73 0.83 -34.06
C GLN A 13 4.10 1.44 -32.82
N ALA A 14 2.78 1.59 -32.88
CA ALA A 14 1.96 1.93 -31.74
C ALA A 14 2.28 0.92 -30.64
N SER A 15 3.05 1.34 -29.65
CA SER A 15 3.31 0.58 -28.44
C SER A 15 1.96 0.26 -27.82
N LYS A 16 1.47 -0.95 -28.04
CA LYS A 16 0.33 -1.49 -27.28
C LYS A 16 0.70 -1.35 -25.80
N PRO A 17 -0.18 -0.80 -24.94
CA PRO A 17 0.06 -0.83 -23.50
C PRO A 17 0.20 -2.29 -23.09
N GLN A 18 1.39 -2.68 -22.62
CA GLN A 18 1.61 -4.01 -22.06
C GLN A 18 0.70 -4.13 -20.84
N PRO A 19 -0.25 -5.07 -20.80
CA PRO A 19 -1.07 -5.27 -19.62
C PRO A 19 -0.16 -5.72 -18.48
N GLY A 20 -0.16 -4.92 -17.41
CA GLY A 20 0.23 -5.28 -16.05
C GLY A 20 1.39 -6.26 -15.92
N ARG A 21 2.63 -5.75 -15.92
CA ARG A 21 3.67 -6.40 -15.10
C ARG A 21 3.30 -6.17 -13.65
N THR A 22 2.39 -6.98 -13.12
CA THR A 22 2.28 -7.19 -11.68
C THR A 22 3.58 -7.83 -11.26
N LEU A 23 4.55 -7.00 -10.86
CA LEU A 23 5.61 -7.46 -10.01
C LEU A 23 4.92 -7.94 -8.74
N SER A 24 4.63 -9.24 -8.69
CA SER A 24 4.06 -9.92 -7.53
C SER A 24 5.14 -9.88 -6.44
N HIS A 25 5.22 -8.74 -5.77
CA HIS A 25 6.00 -8.64 -4.55
C HIS A 25 5.18 -9.36 -3.49
N PRO A 26 5.76 -10.35 -2.78
CA PRO A 26 5.08 -11.00 -1.69
C PRO A 26 4.74 -9.93 -0.65
N MET A 27 3.44 -9.66 -0.48
CA MET A 27 2.89 -8.76 0.52
C MET A 27 2.33 -9.61 1.65
N VAL A 28 2.74 -9.29 2.88
CA VAL A 28 2.23 -9.93 4.09
C VAL A 28 1.34 -8.92 4.78
N VAL A 29 0.07 -9.28 4.97
CA VAL A 29 -0.90 -8.47 5.71
C VAL A 29 -1.08 -9.11 7.08
N VAL A 30 -0.95 -8.31 8.13
CA VAL A 30 -1.17 -8.73 9.51
C VAL A 30 -2.35 -7.93 10.05
N ASP A 31 -3.40 -8.64 10.45
CA ASP A 31 -4.47 -8.06 11.25
C ASP A 31 -4.08 -8.12 12.73
N LEU A 32 -4.41 -7.07 13.48
CA LEU A 32 -4.12 -7.01 14.92
C LEU A 32 -5.29 -7.55 15.77
N ASP A 33 -6.40 -7.96 15.13
CA ASP A 33 -7.64 -8.54 15.66
C ASP A 33 -8.41 -7.66 16.68
N GLU A 34 -7.70 -7.02 17.61
CA GLU A 34 -8.27 -6.25 18.70
C GLU A 34 -8.45 -4.76 18.33
N PRO A 35 -9.65 -4.19 18.55
CA PRO A 35 -9.88 -2.77 18.40
C PRO A 35 -8.91 -1.93 19.25
N GLN A 36 -8.16 -1.06 18.59
CA GLN A 36 -7.20 -0.21 19.28
C GLN A 36 -7.85 1.07 19.81
N SER A 37 -7.52 1.46 21.04
CA SER A 37 -8.08 2.68 21.62
C SER A 37 -7.66 3.94 20.82
N PRO A 38 -8.53 4.97 20.72
CA PRO A 38 -8.24 6.16 19.91
C PRO A 38 -6.95 6.88 20.31
N LEU A 39 -6.60 6.87 21.60
CA LEU A 39 -5.36 7.44 22.10
C LEU A 39 -4.13 6.66 21.64
N GLN A 40 -4.20 5.33 21.61
CA GLN A 40 -3.11 4.49 21.10
C GLN A 40 -2.90 4.69 19.61
N VAL A 41 -3.99 4.75 18.84
CA VAL A 41 -3.95 5.07 17.41
C VAL A 41 -3.36 6.46 17.17
N LYS A 42 -3.72 7.47 17.98
CA LYS A 42 -3.14 8.81 17.86
C LYS A 42 -1.62 8.80 18.10
N ARG A 43 -1.15 8.09 19.13
CA ARG A 43 0.28 7.97 19.44
C ARG A 43 1.05 7.20 18.36
N LEU A 44 0.47 6.11 17.83
CA LEU A 44 1.01 5.36 16.70
C LEU A 44 1.21 6.27 15.48
N ARG A 45 0.21 7.09 15.13
CA ARG A 45 0.31 8.07 14.03
C ARG A 45 1.39 9.13 14.24
N SER A 46 1.77 9.38 15.49
CA SER A 46 2.88 10.27 15.85
C SER A 46 4.22 9.53 15.96
N GLY A 47 4.27 8.23 15.64
CA GLY A 47 5.49 7.41 15.67
C GLY A 47 5.94 6.97 17.07
N HIS A 48 5.05 6.94 18.06
CA HIS A 48 5.43 6.58 19.43
C HIS A 48 4.36 5.79 20.18
N GLY A 49 4.73 5.27 21.36
CA GLY A 49 3.82 4.59 22.29
C GLY A 49 3.73 3.08 22.10
N ARG A 50 2.89 2.44 22.93
CA ARG A 50 2.82 0.98 23.06
C ARG A 50 2.47 0.27 21.74
N LEU A 51 1.56 0.86 20.96
CA LEU A 51 1.14 0.29 19.69
C LEU A 51 2.26 0.35 18.63
N MET A 52 3.10 1.39 18.64
CA MET A 52 4.29 1.45 17.78
C MET A 52 5.28 0.35 18.15
N ALA A 53 5.58 0.20 19.44
CA ALA A 53 6.47 -0.87 19.91
C ALA A 53 5.93 -2.28 19.59
N HIS A 54 4.60 -2.43 19.57
CA HIS A 54 3.96 -3.68 19.15
C HIS A 54 4.17 -3.94 17.65
N VAL A 55 3.94 -2.94 16.80
CA VAL A 55 4.20 -3.04 15.35
C VAL A 55 5.67 -3.37 15.08
N GLU A 56 6.61 -2.69 15.74
CA GLU A 56 8.05 -2.95 15.59
C GLU A 56 8.41 -4.40 15.97
N ARG A 57 7.83 -4.92 17.05
CA ARG A 57 8.02 -6.32 17.45
C ARG A 57 7.53 -7.28 16.37
N ILE A 58 6.31 -7.11 15.88
CA ILE A 58 5.75 -7.96 14.83
C ILE A 58 6.63 -7.92 13.57
N VAL A 59 7.09 -6.73 13.16
CA VAL A 59 7.96 -6.59 12.00
C VAL A 59 9.29 -7.31 12.22
N ASN A 60 9.90 -7.18 13.40
CA ASN A 60 11.14 -7.88 13.74
C ASN A 60 10.93 -9.41 13.74
N ASP A 61 9.85 -9.90 14.35
CA ASP A 61 9.54 -11.33 14.38
C ASP A 61 9.37 -11.88 12.95
N LEU A 62 8.72 -11.13 12.05
CA LEU A 62 8.57 -11.50 10.64
C LEU A 62 9.90 -11.46 9.86
N ILE A 63 10.82 -10.55 10.21
CA ILE A 63 12.17 -10.49 9.64
C ILE A 63 12.99 -11.69 10.12
N GLU A 64 12.97 -11.98 11.42
CA GLU A 64 13.70 -13.10 12.03
C GLU A 64 13.21 -14.46 11.50
N ALA A 65 11.90 -14.59 11.28
CA ALA A 65 11.30 -15.76 10.64
C ALA A 65 11.60 -15.87 9.13
N GLY A 66 12.27 -14.88 8.52
CA GLY A 66 12.55 -14.84 7.09
C GLY A 66 11.32 -14.63 6.20
N THR A 67 10.20 -14.21 6.81
CA THR A 67 8.92 -13.99 6.11
C THR A 67 8.92 -12.68 5.34
N VAL A 68 9.60 -11.65 5.86
CA VAL A 68 9.83 -10.37 5.16
C VAL A 68 11.32 -10.04 5.15
N LYS A 69 11.76 -9.29 4.14
CA LYS A 69 13.16 -8.83 4.06
C LYS A 69 13.44 -7.78 5.14
N ALA A 70 14.66 -7.74 5.67
CA ALA A 70 15.10 -6.70 6.62
C ALA A 70 15.01 -5.27 6.07
N THR A 71 15.00 -5.12 4.74
CA THR A 71 14.85 -3.83 4.04
C THR A 71 13.42 -3.53 3.61
N ALA A 72 12.45 -4.37 4.00
CA ALA A 72 11.04 -4.12 3.71
C ALA A 72 10.56 -2.87 4.46
N GLN A 73 9.75 -2.05 3.79
CA GLN A 73 9.14 -0.88 4.41
C GLN A 73 7.78 -1.27 5.01
N PRO A 74 7.58 -1.17 6.33
CA PRO A 74 6.30 -1.45 6.94
C PRO A 74 5.29 -0.34 6.61
N VAL A 75 4.08 -0.74 6.21
CA VAL A 75 2.95 0.18 5.97
C VAL A 75 1.85 -0.18 6.96
N VAL A 76 1.44 0.78 7.78
CA VAL A 76 0.38 0.58 8.79
C VAL A 76 -0.92 1.23 8.32
N ILE A 77 -1.96 0.43 8.16
CA ILE A 77 -3.28 0.89 7.73
C ILE A 77 -4.17 1.02 8.97
N VAL A 78 -4.68 2.23 9.22
CA VAL A 78 -5.61 2.49 10.32
C VAL A 78 -7.00 2.63 9.75
N VAL A 79 -7.86 1.65 10.03
CA VAL A 79 -9.28 1.70 9.68
C VAL A 79 -10.07 2.20 10.89
N ARG A 80 -11.10 3.01 10.65
CA ARG A 80 -12.10 3.34 11.67
C ARG A 80 -13.42 2.76 11.20
N GLU A 81 -14.05 1.99 12.07
CA GLU A 81 -15.46 1.64 11.87
C GLU A 81 -16.27 2.92 12.01
N ALA A 82 -16.81 3.41 10.90
CA ALA A 82 -17.90 4.35 10.97
C ALA A 82 -19.10 3.53 11.45
N SER A 83 -19.47 3.66 12.72
CA SER A 83 -20.83 3.30 13.12
C SER A 83 -21.74 4.04 12.17
N ALA A 84 -22.56 3.33 11.40
CA ALA A 84 -23.62 3.93 10.61
C ALA A 84 -24.60 4.58 11.59
N SER A 85 -24.23 5.74 12.11
CA SER A 85 -25.15 6.63 12.78
C SER A 85 -26.12 7.01 11.69
N VAL A 86 -27.34 6.57 11.90
CA VAL A 86 -28.56 6.96 11.20
C VAL A 86 -28.71 8.50 11.33
N PHE A 87 -27.84 9.27 10.68
CA PHE A 87 -28.03 10.70 10.44
C PHE A 87 -28.80 10.83 9.13
N GLY A 88 -30.02 10.30 9.20
CA GLY A 88 -31.12 10.48 8.28
C GLY A 88 -32.38 10.68 9.12
N LEU A 89 -32.35 11.63 10.06
CA LEU A 89 -33.59 12.26 10.51
C LEU A 89 -33.91 13.35 9.49
N GLY A 90 -34.56 12.93 8.41
CA GLY A 90 -35.59 13.78 7.83
C GLY A 90 -36.84 13.51 8.64
N ASP A 91 -37.31 14.50 9.37
CA ASP A 91 -38.69 14.57 9.86
C ASP A 91 -39.04 16.07 9.99
N ASP A 92 -39.95 16.47 9.09
CA ASP A 92 -40.76 17.71 8.94
C ASP A 92 -40.08 19.10 8.91
#